data_AF-A0A7X8YDL8-F1
#
_entry.id   AF-A0A7X8YDL8-F1
#
_cell.length_a   1.000
_cell.length_b   1.000
_cell.length_c   1.000
_cell.angle_alpha   90.00
_cell.angle_beta   90.00
_cell.angle_gamma   90.00
#
_symmetry.space_group_name_H-M   'P 1'
#
loop_
_entity.id
_entity.type
_entity.pdbx_description
1 polymer ?
#
loop_
_entity_poly.entity_id
_entity_poly.type
_entity_poly.pdbx_seq_one_letter_code
_entity_poly.pdbx_strand_id
1 'polypeptide(L)'
;MHDLIALGGGNPYVRDALNRLHTHAHLFRLANYAQITTRAVDEHALILSAMRQRDPGEAALAMRHHIKLSAERFRTSFQGD
;
A
#
# COMPACT_ATOMS: atom_id res chain seq x y z
N MET A 1 -3.64 4.34 -5.90
CA MET A 1 -3.46 5.14 -4.67
C MET A 1 -1.99 5.49 -4.46
N HIS A 2 -1.08 4.52 -4.29
CA HIS A 2 0.36 4.79 -4.10
C HIS A 2 1.00 5.70 -5.17
N ASP A 3 0.69 5.51 -6.46
CA ASP A 3 1.21 6.39 -7.52
C ASP A 3 0.77 7.85 -7.36
N LEU A 4 -0.47 8.09 -6.92
CA LEU A 4 -0.98 9.45 -6.68
C LEU A 4 -0.30 10.13 -5.49
N ILE A 5 0.01 9.37 -4.43
CA ILE A 5 0.78 9.88 -3.29
C ILE A 5 2.21 10.24 -3.74
N ALA A 6 2.85 9.35 -4.51
CA ALA A 6 4.20 9.58 -5.02
C ALA A 6 4.25 10.78 -5.98
N LEU A 7 3.24 10.94 -6.83
CA LEU A 7 3.07 12.11 -7.69
C LEU A 7 2.92 13.40 -6.87
N GLY A 8 2.09 13.38 -5.82
CA GLY A 8 1.89 14.54 -4.94
C GLY A 8 3.14 14.94 -4.15
N GLY A 9 4.05 13.99 -3.89
CA GLY A 9 5.34 14.26 -3.23
C GLY A 9 6.38 14.96 -4.12
N GLY A 10 6.13 15.11 -5.43
CA GLY A 10 6.99 15.88 -6.33
C GLY A 10 8.36 15.27 -6.62
N ASN A 11 8.67 14.07 -6.12
CA ASN A 11 9.94 13.38 -6.38
C ASN A 11 9.77 12.32 -7.49
N PRO A 12 10.25 12.59 -8.72
CA PRO A 12 10.08 11.68 -9.85
C PRO A 12 10.82 10.35 -9.66
N TYR A 13 11.94 10.33 -8.93
CA TYR A 13 12.71 9.11 -8.66
C TYR A 13 11.98 8.17 -7.70
N VAL A 14 11.33 8.74 -6.68
CA VAL A 14 10.48 7.95 -5.76
C VAL A 14 9.31 7.34 -6.51
N ARG A 15 8.67 8.11 -7.39
CA ARG A 15 7.57 7.62 -8.25
C ARG A 15 8.02 6.50 -9.19
N ASP A 16 9.18 6.65 -9.85
CA ASP A 16 9.72 5.61 -10.73
C ASP A 16 10.06 4.33 -9.97
N ALA A 17 10.71 4.45 -8.81
CA ALA A 17 11.01 3.31 -7.94
C ALA A 17 9.73 2.58 -7.50
N LEU A 18 8.67 3.31 -7.15
CA LEU A 18 7.37 2.74 -6.81
C LEU A 18 6.71 2.06 -8.01
N ASN A 19 6.82 2.61 -9.22
CA ASN A 19 6.26 2.01 -10.42
C ASN A 19 6.97 0.70 -10.79
N ARG A 20 8.28 0.61 -10.60
CA ARG A 20 9.04 -0.64 -10.74
C ARG A 20 8.58 -1.71 -9.75
N LEU A 21 8.21 -1.31 -8.53
CA LEU A 21 7.62 -2.19 -7.52
C LEU A 21 6.14 -2.50 -7.74
N HIS A 22 5.44 -1.72 -8.58
CA HIS A 22 4.00 -1.85 -8.82
C HIS A 22 3.64 -3.23 -9.38
N THR A 23 4.48 -3.81 -10.24
CA THR A 23 4.28 -5.17 -10.76
C THR A 23 4.23 -6.20 -9.64
N HIS A 24 5.09 -6.08 -8.62
CA HIS A 24 5.06 -6.96 -7.45
C HIS A 24 3.82 -6.72 -6.58
N ALA A 25 3.44 -5.46 -6.37
CA ALA A 25 2.21 -5.12 -5.66
C ALA A 25 0.94 -5.57 -6.41
N HIS A 26 0.99 -5.64 -7.74
CA HIS A 26 -0.07 -6.19 -8.57
C HIS A 26 -0.16 -7.72 -8.43
N LEU A 27 0.98 -8.42 -8.43
CA LEU A 27 1.02 -9.86 -8.11
C LEU A 27 0.47 -10.14 -6.70
N PHE A 28 0.76 -9.28 -5.71
CA PHE A 28 0.19 -9.41 -4.36
C PHE A 28 -1.34 -9.34 -4.37
N ARG A 29 -1.90 -8.54 -5.27
CA ARG A 29 -3.34 -8.32 -5.44
C ARG A 29 -4.02 -9.43 -6.24
N LEU A 30 -3.29 -10.08 -7.14
CA LEU A 30 -3.76 -11.23 -7.92
C LEU A 30 -3.77 -12.51 -7.07
N ALA A 31 -2.87 -12.59 -6.08
CA ALA A 31 -2.58 -13.79 -5.32
C ALA A 31 -3.61 -14.23 -4.27
N ASN A 32 -4.80 -13.60 -4.07
CA ASN A 32 -6.01 -14.26 -3.46
C ASN A 32 -7.20 -13.36 -3.05
N TYR A 33 -8.39 -14.03 -3.04
CA TYR A 33 -9.70 -13.85 -2.36
C TYR A 33 -10.23 -12.46 -1.90
N ALA A 34 -11.51 -12.23 -2.21
CA ALA A 34 -12.31 -11.01 -1.99
C ALA A 34 -12.28 -10.40 -0.56
N GLN A 35 -11.97 -11.18 0.48
CA GLN A 35 -11.89 -10.65 1.86
C GLN A 35 -10.60 -9.85 2.14
N ILE A 36 -9.52 -10.11 1.40
CA ILE A 36 -8.24 -9.38 1.57
C ILE A 36 -8.31 -8.00 0.91
N THR A 37 -9.08 -7.87 -0.17
CA THR A 37 -9.31 -6.60 -0.87
C THR A 37 -10.01 -5.56 0.03
N THR A 38 -10.94 -5.99 0.89
CA THR A 38 -11.66 -5.09 1.81
C THR A 38 -10.74 -4.51 2.88
N ARG A 39 -9.86 -5.31 3.48
CA ARG A 39 -8.92 -4.82 4.51
C ARG A 39 -7.94 -3.79 3.97
N ALA A 40 -7.46 -3.98 2.73
CA ALA A 40 -6.57 -3.01 2.10
C ALA A 40 -7.28 -1.67 1.83
N VAL A 41 -8.59 -1.68 1.55
CA VAL A 41 -9.37 -0.44 1.39
C VAL A 41 -9.46 0.33 2.70
N ASP A 42 -9.72 -0.35 3.81
CA ASP A 42 -9.76 0.29 5.14
C ASP A 42 -8.39 0.87 5.53
N GLU A 43 -7.31 0.14 5.26
CA GLU A 43 -5.94 0.63 5.45
C GLU A 43 -5.65 1.90 4.62
N HIS A 44 -6.08 1.93 3.36
CA HIS A 44 -5.95 3.13 2.53
C HIS A 44 -6.77 4.31 3.07
N ALA A 45 -7.97 4.05 3.61
CA ALA A 45 -8.81 5.10 4.19
C ALA A 45 -8.12 5.78 5.38
N LEU A 46 -7.40 5.02 6.22
CA LEU A 46 -6.60 5.57 7.32
C LEU A 46 -5.49 6.51 6.81
N ILE A 47 -4.77 6.10 5.77
CA ILE A 47 -3.71 6.93 5.15
C ILE A 47 -4.32 8.24 4.62
N LEU A 48 -5.42 8.16 3.87
CA LEU A 48 -6.09 9.33 3.32
C LEU A 48 -6.66 10.24 4.41
N SER A 49 -7.14 9.67 5.53
CA SER A 49 -7.59 10.45 6.68
C SER A 49 -6.47 11.26 7.30
N ALA A 50 -5.30 10.65 7.56
CA ALA A 50 -4.13 11.35 8.08
C ALA A 50 -3.64 12.45 7.11
N MET A 51 -3.62 12.17 5.80
CA MET A 51 -3.28 13.17 4.79
C MET A 51 -4.26 14.35 4.78
N ARG A 52 -5.57 14.11 4.90
CA ARG A 52 -6.60 15.17 4.99
C ARG A 52 -6.43 16.03 6.24
N GLN A 53 -6.01 15.43 7.35
CA GLN A 53 -5.68 16.12 8.59
C GLN A 53 -4.33 16.86 8.53
N ARG A 54 -3.58 16.72 7.43
CA ARG A 54 -2.22 17.27 7.25
C ARG A 54 -1.25 16.77 8.32
N ASP A 55 -1.40 15.52 8.75
CA ASP A 55 -0.49 14.85 9.66
C ASP A 55 0.48 13.95 8.86
N PRO A 56 1.69 14.44 8.53
CA PRO A 56 2.66 13.65 7.79
C PRO A 56 3.20 12.45 8.60
N GLY A 57 3.21 12.54 9.93
CA GLY A 57 3.68 11.48 10.82
C GLY A 57 2.74 10.29 10.79
N GLU A 58 1.45 10.55 10.99
CA GLU A 58 0.40 9.52 10.93
C GLU A 58 0.23 8.95 9.53
N ALA A 59 0.32 9.79 8.48
CA ALA A 59 0.27 9.31 7.10
C ALA A 59 1.42 8.33 6.79
N ALA A 60 2.63 8.64 7.24
CA ALA A 60 3.79 7.76 7.07
C ALA A 60 3.67 6.48 7.91
N LEU A 61 3.15 6.59 9.15
CA LEU A 61 2.89 5.43 10.02
C LEU A 61 1.87 4.48 9.39
N ALA A 62 0.74 5.00 8.93
CA ALA A 62 -0.34 4.24 8.31
C ALA A 62 0.14 3.56 7.01
N MET A 63 0.90 4.26 6.16
CA MET A 63 1.48 3.67 4.94
C MET A 63 2.45 2.53 5.26
N ARG A 64 3.30 2.70 6.27
CA ARG A 64 4.24 1.64 6.70
C ARG A 64 3.49 0.41 7.19
N HIS A 65 2.41 0.60 7.95
CA HIS A 65 1.58 -0.48 8.44
C HIS A 65 0.89 -1.24 7.29
N HIS A 66 0.27 -0.51 6.36
CA HIS A 66 -0.35 -1.05 5.15
C HIS A 66 0.60 -1.95 4.35
N ILE A 67 1.84 -1.47 4.11
CA ILE A 67 2.85 -2.23 3.34
C ILE A 67 3.26 -3.51 4.09
N LYS A 68 3.49 -3.42 5.40
CA LYS A 68 3.86 -4.60 6.23
C LYS A 68 2.77 -5.66 6.22
N LEU A 69 1.51 -5.26 6.43
CA LEU A 69 0.37 -6.19 6.41
C LEU A 69 0.19 -6.81 5.02
N SER A 70 0.39 -6.02 3.96
CA SER A 70 0.32 -6.53 2.58
C SER A 70 1.42 -7.55 2.29
N ALA A 71 2.64 -7.33 2.77
CA ALA A 71 3.74 -8.28 2.65
C ALA A 71 3.51 -9.56 3.46
N GLU A 72 2.98 -9.45 4.68
CA GLU A 72 2.63 -10.60 5.52
C GLU A 72 1.56 -11.47 4.84
N ARG A 73 0.48 -10.84 4.36
CA ARG A 73 -0.58 -11.52 3.62
C ARG A 73 -0.03 -12.24 2.40
N PHE A 74 0.79 -11.57 1.59
CA PHE A 74 1.40 -12.18 0.41
C PHE A 74 2.28 -13.39 0.78
N ARG A 75 3.11 -13.28 1.82
CA ARG A 75 3.95 -14.38 2.30
C ARG A 75 3.11 -15.58 2.71
N THR A 76 2.00 -15.37 3.43
CA THR A 76 1.10 -16.45 3.83
C THR A 76 0.38 -17.09 2.64
N SER A 77 0.15 -16.37 1.54
CA SER A 77 -0.47 -16.92 0.33
C SER A 77 0.33 -18.05 -0.35
N PHE A 78 1.65 -18.11 -0.14
CA PHE A 78 2.52 -19.19 -0.65
C PHE A 78 2.78 -20.29 0.38
N GLN A 79 2.27 -20.15 1.61
CA GLN A 79 2.43 -21.14 2.67
C GLN A 79 1.22 -22.08 2.77
N GLY A 80 0.45 -22.25 1.69
CA GLY A 80 -0.71 -23.15 1.68
C GLY A 80 -0.32 -24.63 1.80
N ASP A 81 -0.97 -25.30 2.76
CA ASP A 81 -1.11 -26.75 3.07
C ASP A 81 0.13 -27.67 3.03
#